data_AF-A0A3B9GZ99-F1
#
_entry.id   AF-A0A3B9GZ99-F1
#
_cell.length_a   1.000
_cell.length_b   1.000
_cell.length_c   1.000
_cell.angle_alpha   90.00
_cell.angle_beta   90.00
_cell.angle_gamma   90.00
#
_symmetry.space_group_name_H-M   'P 1'
#
loop_
_entity.id
_entity.type
_entity.pdbx_description
1 polymer ?
#
loop_
_entity_poly.entity_id
_entity_poly.type
_entity_poly.pdbx_seq_one_letter_code
_entity_poly.pdbx_strand_id
1 'polypeptide(L)' 'MASTGAARLILASASPRRQQLLAQIGIVPDAICPTDIDESRRKDESPRALAERLAREKA' A
#
# COMPACT_ATOMS: atom_id res chain seq x y z
N MET A 1 -15.68 23.83 -14.80
CA MET A 1 -14.35 23.21 -14.68
C MET A 1 -14.22 22.69 -13.26
N ALA A 2 -14.40 21.37 -13.06
CA ALA A 2 -14.30 20.79 -11.72
C ALA A 2 -12.84 20.89 -11.27
N SER A 3 -12.61 21.62 -10.17
CA SER A 3 -11.35 21.55 -9.43
C SER A 3 -11.20 20.12 -8.92
N THR A 4 -10.40 19.31 -9.62
CA THR A 4 -9.94 18.03 -9.09
C THR A 4 -8.95 18.35 -7.99
N GLY A 5 -9.44 18.54 -6.76
CA GLY A 5 -8.57 18.58 -5.58
C GLY A 5 -7.66 17.36 -5.63
N ALA A 6 -6.35 17.56 -5.52
CA ALA A 6 -5.37 16.48 -5.63
C ALA A 6 -5.78 15.32 -4.72
N ALA A 7 -5.92 14.12 -5.30
CA ALA A 7 -6.28 12.94 -4.54
C ALA A 7 -5.19 12.69 -3.49
N ARG A 8 -5.59 12.52 -2.22
CA ARG A 8 -4.65 12.25 -1.13
C ARG A 8 -4.00 10.89 -1.32
N LEU A 9 -2.68 10.85 -1.28
CA LEU A 9 -1.89 9.63 -1.32
C LEU A 9 -1.73 9.06 0.09
N ILE A 10 -2.27 7.88 0.35
CA ILE A 10 -2.19 7.21 1.66
C ILE A 10 -1.27 5.99 1.55
N LEU A 11 -0.31 5.85 2.45
CA LEU A 11 0.54 4.66 2.56
C LEU A 11 -0.11 3.66 3.51
N ALA A 12 -0.70 2.59 2.95
CA ALA A 12 -1.36 1.54 3.72
C ALA A 12 -0.39 0.50 4.32
N SER A 13 0.72 0.96 4.92
CA SER A 13 1.79 0.08 5.39
C SER A 13 2.54 0.71 6.55
N ALA A 14 2.66 -0.03 7.67
CA ALA A 14 3.50 0.34 8.81
C ALA A 14 5.01 0.22 8.56
N SER A 15 5.45 -0.38 7.44
CA SER A 15 6.88 -0.62 7.17
C SER A 15 7.66 0.67 6.92
N PRO A 16 8.66 1.03 7.77
CA PRO A 16 9.51 2.20 7.56
C PRO A 16 10.27 2.15 6.24
N ARG A 17 10.62 0.93 5.78
CA ARG A 17 11.30 0.71 4.50
C ARG A 17 10.46 1.17 3.30
N ARG A 18 9.13 1.00 3.34
CA ARG A 18 8.26 1.46 2.25
C ARG A 18 8.17 2.98 2.19
N GLN A 19 8.12 3.63 3.34
CA GLN A 19 8.18 5.09 3.40
C GLN A 19 9.50 5.61 2.83
N GLN A 20 10.63 4.99 3.19
CA GLN A 20 11.94 5.35 2.65
C GLN A 20 12.03 5.17 1.13
N LEU A 21 11.45 4.09 0.57
CA LEU A 21 11.43 3.86 -0.88
C LEU A 21 10.62 4.94 -1.61
N LEU A 22 9.47 5.36 -1.07
CA LEU A 22 8.70 6.48 -1.62
C LEU A 22 9.48 7.79 -1.54
N ALA A 23 10.15 8.04 -0.41
CA ALA A 23 10.98 9.23 -0.22
C ALA A 23 12.16 9.28 -1.22
N GLN A 24 12.76 8.14 -1.56
CA GLN A 24 13.84 8.06 -2.56
C GLN A 24 13.40 8.52 -3.96
N ILE A 25 12.12 8.37 -4.29
CA ILE A 25 11.53 8.83 -5.56
C ILE A 25 10.81 10.17 -5.42
N GLY A 26 11.00 10.89 -4.30
CA GLY A 26 10.42 12.21 -4.06
C GLY A 26 8.93 12.21 -3.71
N ILE A 27 8.36 11.06 -3.34
CA ILE A 27 6.95 10.92 -2.97
C ILE A 27 6.82 10.89 -1.45
N VAL A 28 6.04 11.83 -0.91
CA VAL A 28 5.64 11.85 0.51
C VAL A 28 4.15 11.57 0.59
N PRO A 29 3.70 10.48 1.23
CA PRO A 29 2.28 10.21 1.42
C PRO A 29 1.68 11.22 2.42
N ASP A 30 0.44 11.63 2.17
CA ASP A 30 -0.32 12.54 3.04
C ASP A 30 -0.68 11.90 4.39
N ALA A 31 -0.78 10.57 4.42
CA ALA A 31 -1.05 9.81 5.63
C ALA A 31 -0.44 8.40 5.55
N ILE A 32 -0.15 7.82 6.72
CA ILE A 32 0.25 6.42 6.85
C ILE A 32 -0.85 5.73 7.65
N CYS A 33 -1.48 4.73 7.04
CA CYS A 33 -2.58 3.98 7.66
C CYS A 33 -2.25 2.49 7.62
N PRO A 34 -1.59 1.94 8.64
CA PRO A 34 -1.35 0.50 8.73
C PRO A 34 -2.64 -0.30 8.58
N THR A 35 -2.66 -1.28 7.69
CA THR A 35 -3.76 -2.22 7.53
C THR A 35 -3.48 -3.49 8.32
N ASP A 36 -4.45 -3.89 9.14
CA ASP A 36 -4.43 -5.13 9.91
C ASP A 36 -5.26 -6.17 9.15
N ILE A 37 -4.62 -6.83 8.18
CA ILE A 37 -5.25 -7.86 7.34
C ILE A 37 -4.55 -9.20 7.56
N ASP A 38 -5.28 -10.29 7.32
CA ASP A 38 -4.69 -11.62 7.36
C ASP A 38 -3.77 -11.88 6.17
N GLU A 39 -2.46 -11.89 6.45
CA GLU A 39 -1.41 -12.15 5.46
C GLU A 39 -1.18 -13.66 5.21
N SER A 40 -1.93 -14.54 5.87
CA SER A 40 -1.79 -15.98 5.72
C SER A 40 -2.03 -16.43 4.29
N ARG A 41 -1.19 -17.36 3.82
CA ARG A 41 -1.33 -17.96 2.49
C ARG A 41 -2.57 -18.82 2.43
N ARG A 42 -3.35 -18.67 1.37
CA ARG A 42 -4.45 -19.58 1.06
C ARG A 42 -3.89 -20.89 0.49
N LYS A 43 -4.67 -21.96 0.57
CA LYS A 43 -4.33 -23.25 -0.03
C LYS A 43 -4.13 -23.08 -1.53
N ASP A 44 -3.05 -23.65 -2.07
CA ASP A 44 -2.66 -23.60 -3.49
C ASP A 44 -2.39 -22.17 -4.02
N GLU A 45 -2.17 -21.19 -3.14
CA GLU A 45 -1.86 -19.81 -3.50
C GLU A 45 -0.37 -19.63 -3.84
N SER A 46 -0.09 -19.28 -5.10
CA SER A 46 1.27 -19.00 -5.56
C SER A 46 1.84 -17.72 -4.88
N PRO A 47 3.17 -17.58 -4.75
CA PRO A 47 3.78 -16.38 -4.16
C PRO A 47 3.36 -15.08 -4.83
N ARG A 48 3.19 -15.11 -6.16
CA ARG A 48 2.76 -13.95 -6.94
C ARG A 48 1.30 -13.61 -6.67
N ALA A 49 0.42 -14.62 -6.66
CA ALA A 49 -0.99 -14.43 -6.37
C ALA A 49 -1.21 -13.88 -4.95
N LEU A 50 -0.47 -14.41 -3.97
CA LEU A 50 -0.45 -13.88 -2.60
C LEU A 50 -0.09 -12.40 -2.58
N ALA A 51 1.04 -12.03 -3.20
CA ALA A 51 1.51 -10.64 -3.19
C ALA A 51 0.50 -9.67 -3.84
N GLU A 52 -0.09 -10.06 -4.97
CA GLU A 52 -1.12 -9.29 -5.66
C GLU A 52 -2.39 -9.17 -4.81
N ARG A 53 -2.84 -10.26 -4.17
CA ARG A 53 -3.99 -10.26 -3.28
C ARG A 53 -3.77 -9.33 -2.09
N LEU A 54 -2.67 -9.50 -1.36
CA LEU A 54 -2.36 -8.67 -0.20
C LEU A 54 -2.20 -7.20 -0.60
N ALA A 55 -1.60 -6.91 -1.76
CA ALA A 55 -1.51 -5.53 -2.24
C ALA A 55 -2.90 -4.91 -2.50
N ARG A 56 -3.85 -5.69 -3.03
CA ARG A 56 -5.23 -5.25 -3.24
C ARG A 56 -6.02 -5.13 -1.95
N GLU A 57 -5.86 -6.06 -1.01
CA GLU A 57 -6.55 -6.02 0.28
C GLU A 57 -6.05 -4.87 1.17
N LYS A 58 -4.79 -4.44 1.00
CA LYS A 58 -4.23 -3.29 1.71
C LYS A 58 -4.62 -1.94 1.11
N ALA A 59 -5.04 -1.87 -0.15
CA ALA A 59 -5.28 -0.62 -0.89
C ALA A 59 -6.76 -0.22 -0.89
#